data_AF-A0A3N0WL71-F1
#
_entry.id   AF-A0A3N0WL71-F1
#
_cell.length_a   1.000
_cell.length_b   1.000
_cell.length_c   1.000
_cell.angle_alpha   90.00
_cell.angle_beta   90.00
_cell.angle_gamma   90.00
#
_symmetry.space_group_name_H-M   'P 1'
#
loop_
_entity.id
_entity.type
_entity.pdbx_description
1 polymer ?
#
loop_
_entity_poly.entity_id
_entity_poly.type
_entity_poly.pdbx_seq_one_letter_code
_entity_poly.pdbx_strand_id
1 'polypeptide(L)'
;MKYLFIIACFVCSMFSQAQQKQDPWKESQLMDPALLASRIVKKKTKDLIIISVGPEAIIKGSVDIGPAHEPENLEKLRSYLKNVPKDKEIVIYCGCCPFVKCPNIRPAFGLLMEMGFKNARLLNLPKSIKADWLDKDYPTND
;
A
#
# COMPACT_ATOMS: atom_id res chain seq x y z
N MET A 1 54.75 25.61 -37.90
CA MET A 1 53.94 24.42 -38.25
C MET A 1 53.73 23.60 -36.99
N LYS A 2 52.58 23.04 -36.66
CA LYS A 2 51.23 23.06 -37.23
C LYS A 2 50.43 22.12 -36.32
N TYR A 3 49.70 22.68 -35.35
CA TYR A 3 48.61 22.01 -34.59
C TYR A 3 49.01 20.74 -33.78
N LEU A 4 48.22 20.10 -32.92
CA LEU A 4 46.78 20.10 -32.71
C LEU A 4 46.50 19.36 -31.36
N PHE A 5 45.73 20.02 -30.50
CA PHE A 5 44.67 19.47 -29.62
C PHE A 5 45.00 18.37 -28.59
N ILE A 6 45.04 18.80 -27.33
CA ILE A 6 44.76 17.97 -26.16
C ILE A 6 43.25 17.67 -26.16
N ILE A 7 42.88 16.43 -26.46
CA ILE A 7 41.52 15.91 -26.28
C ILE A 7 41.34 15.62 -24.79
N ALA A 8 40.68 16.53 -24.07
CA ALA A 8 40.17 16.25 -22.73
C ALA A 8 38.91 15.39 -22.87
N CYS A 9 39.05 14.07 -22.73
CA CYS A 9 37.93 13.15 -22.58
C CYS A 9 37.18 13.48 -21.28
N PHE A 10 36.14 14.29 -21.39
CA PHE A 10 35.15 14.46 -20.32
C PHE A 10 34.34 13.16 -20.23
N VAL A 11 34.78 12.26 -19.36
CA VAL A 11 34.06 11.01 -19.05
C VAL A 11 32.81 11.40 -18.28
N CYS A 12 31.72 11.65 -19.01
CA CYS A 12 30.38 11.81 -18.44
C CYS A 12 30.01 10.49 -17.76
N SER A 13 30.22 10.45 -16.44
CA SER A 13 29.82 9.33 -15.60
C SER A 13 28.30 9.37 -15.50
N MET A 14 27.63 8.68 -16.42
CA MET A 14 26.22 8.36 -16.30
C MET A 14 26.04 7.47 -15.06
N PHE A 15 25.86 8.08 -13.89
CA PHE A 15 25.31 7.39 -12.74
C PHE A 15 23.85 7.08 -13.08
N SER A 16 23.61 5.91 -13.67
CA SER A 16 22.30 5.28 -13.67
C SER A 16 21.95 4.90 -12.23
N GLN A 17 21.52 5.88 -11.44
CA GLN A 17 20.76 5.58 -10.24
C GLN A 17 19.44 4.96 -10.72
N ALA A 18 19.33 3.64 -10.61
CA ALA A 18 18.04 2.99 -10.55
C ALA A 18 17.30 3.68 -9.40
N GLN A 19 16.40 4.61 -9.75
CA GLN A 19 15.67 5.41 -8.79
C GLN A 19 14.74 4.45 -8.05
N GLN A 20 15.22 3.92 -6.92
CA GLN A 20 14.46 3.08 -6.03
C GLN A 20 13.37 3.98 -5.47
N LYS A 21 12.22 3.97 -6.15
CA LYS A 21 11.07 4.81 -5.84
C LYS A 21 10.69 4.47 -4.40
N GLN A 22 10.97 5.41 -3.49
CA GLN A 22 10.66 5.26 -2.08
C GLN A 22 9.18 4.92 -1.95
N ASP A 23 8.85 3.97 -1.08
CA ASP A 23 7.46 3.59 -0.87
C ASP A 23 6.63 4.82 -0.44
N PRO A 24 5.36 4.92 -0.86
CA PRO A 24 4.50 6.08 -0.58
C PRO A 24 4.02 6.16 0.87
N TRP A 25 4.39 5.19 1.73
CA TRP A 25 4.09 5.15 3.15
C TRP A 25 5.37 5.24 3.99
N LYS A 26 5.21 5.72 5.22
CA LYS A 26 6.25 5.69 6.26
C LYS A 26 6.13 4.42 7.10
N GLU A 27 7.21 4.04 7.78
CA GLU A 27 7.20 2.93 8.75
C GLU A 27 6.10 3.10 9.82
N SER A 28 5.86 4.33 10.29
CA SER A 28 4.80 4.62 11.26
C SER A 28 3.38 4.40 10.73
N GLN A 29 3.20 4.30 9.41
CA GLN A 29 1.93 4.00 8.77
C GLN A 29 1.71 2.50 8.57
N LEU A 30 2.72 1.66 8.85
CA LEU A 30 2.54 0.22 8.93
C LEU A 30 1.71 -0.13 10.17
N MET A 31 0.74 -1.01 10.00
CA MET A 31 -0.10 -1.52 11.07
C MET A 31 0.23 -2.98 11.35
N ASP A 32 0.47 -3.31 12.61
CA ASP A 32 0.64 -4.69 13.03
C ASP A 32 -0.67 -5.48 12.81
N PRO A 33 -0.63 -6.66 12.15
CA PRO A 33 -1.78 -7.55 12.00
C PRO A 33 -2.47 -7.90 13.31
N ALA A 34 -1.71 -8.15 14.38
CA ALA A 34 -2.25 -8.47 15.70
C ALA A 34 -3.06 -7.29 16.29
N LEU A 35 -2.62 -6.05 16.04
CA LEU A 35 -3.35 -4.85 16.46
C LEU A 35 -4.70 -4.77 15.75
N LEU A 36 -4.74 -4.96 14.43
CA LEU A 36 -6.00 -4.93 13.68
C LEU A 36 -6.92 -6.08 14.11
N ALA A 37 -6.40 -7.30 14.22
CA ALA A 37 -7.16 -8.46 14.67
C ALA A 37 -7.77 -8.23 16.07
N SER A 38 -6.99 -7.71 17.02
CA SER A 38 -7.47 -7.36 18.37
C SER A 38 -8.62 -6.35 18.33
N ARG A 39 -8.54 -5.34 17.45
CA ARG A 39 -9.62 -4.35 17.27
C ARG A 39 -10.88 -5.00 16.72
N ILE A 40 -10.77 -5.91 15.75
CA ILE A 40 -11.92 -6.63 15.18
C ILE A 40 -12.58 -7.49 16.27
N VAL A 41 -11.83 -8.33 16.98
CA VAL A 41 -12.35 -9.20 18.06
C VAL A 41 -13.05 -8.38 19.14
N LYS A 42 -12.47 -7.25 19.53
CA LYS A 42 -13.03 -6.34 20.54
C LYS A 42 -14.16 -5.44 20.02
N LYS A 43 -14.57 -5.59 18.75
CA LYS A 43 -15.59 -4.75 18.07
C LYS A 43 -15.25 -3.25 18.11
N LYS A 44 -13.96 -2.91 18.02
CA LYS A 44 -13.41 -1.54 18.05
C LYS A 44 -12.95 -1.07 16.66
N THR A 45 -13.82 -1.21 15.68
CA THR A 45 -13.56 -0.84 14.27
C THR A 45 -14.42 0.31 13.77
N LYS A 46 -15.31 0.88 14.60
CA LYS A 46 -16.24 1.95 14.20
C LYS A 46 -15.55 3.19 13.63
N ASP A 47 -14.32 3.44 14.02
CA ASP A 47 -13.51 4.61 13.71
C ASP A 47 -12.53 4.38 12.54
N LEU A 48 -12.46 3.17 11.99
CA LEU A 48 -11.62 2.85 10.84
C LEU A 48 -12.43 2.22 9.69
N ILE A 49 -11.84 2.18 8.49
CA ILE A 49 -12.33 1.41 7.36
C ILE A 49 -11.21 0.45 6.93
N ILE A 50 -11.53 -0.84 6.80
CA ILE A 50 -10.60 -1.86 6.30
C ILE A 50 -10.92 -2.08 4.82
N ILE A 51 -9.91 -2.03 3.96
CA ILE A 51 -10.11 -2.12 2.51
C ILE A 51 -9.15 -3.16 1.93
N SER A 52 -9.70 -4.18 1.28
CA SER A 52 -8.90 -5.06 0.43
C SER A 52 -8.68 -4.40 -0.92
N VAL A 53 -7.41 -4.27 -1.32
CA VAL A 53 -7.01 -3.81 -2.66
C VAL A 53 -6.34 -4.93 -3.46
N GLY A 54 -6.51 -6.16 -3.01
CA GLY A 54 -6.04 -7.38 -3.68
C GLY A 54 -7.19 -8.17 -4.32
N PRO A 55 -6.92 -9.39 -4.81
CA PRO A 55 -7.92 -10.22 -5.48
C PRO A 55 -9.02 -10.76 -4.56
N GLU A 56 -8.80 -10.78 -3.24
CA GLU A 56 -9.74 -11.35 -2.27
C GLU A 56 -9.86 -10.47 -1.02
N ALA A 57 -11.07 -10.30 -0.51
CA ALA A 57 -11.37 -9.60 0.73
C ALA A 57 -11.52 -10.57 1.92
N ILE A 58 -10.39 -11.07 2.43
CA ILE A 58 -10.33 -12.08 3.49
C ILE A 58 -10.60 -11.51 4.89
N ILE A 59 -10.13 -10.31 5.22
CA ILE A 59 -10.19 -9.78 6.58
C ILE A 59 -11.62 -9.41 6.95
N LYS A 60 -12.08 -9.82 8.14
CA LYS A 60 -13.45 -9.57 8.61
C LYS A 60 -13.83 -8.09 8.54
N GLY A 61 -14.95 -7.79 7.88
CA GLY A 61 -15.46 -6.43 7.73
C GLY A 61 -14.67 -5.56 6.75
N SER A 62 -13.77 -6.15 5.95
CA SER A 62 -13.10 -5.43 4.89
C SER A 62 -14.01 -5.21 3.68
N VAL A 63 -13.88 -4.03 3.09
CA VAL A 63 -14.52 -3.66 1.83
C VAL A 63 -13.70 -4.25 0.69
N ASP A 64 -14.38 -4.92 -0.24
CA ASP A 64 -13.74 -5.47 -1.42
C ASP A 64 -13.70 -4.45 -2.56
N ILE A 65 -12.53 -3.85 -2.76
CA ILE A 65 -12.27 -2.97 -3.91
C ILE A 65 -11.76 -3.77 -5.11
N GLY A 66 -11.00 -4.83 -4.89
CA GLY A 66 -10.31 -5.58 -5.93
C GLY A 66 -8.89 -5.07 -6.21
N PRO A 67 -8.15 -5.71 -7.14
CA PRO A 67 -6.76 -5.41 -7.45
C PRO A 67 -6.54 -3.96 -7.92
N ALA A 68 -5.96 -3.10 -7.07
CA ALA A 68 -5.83 -1.67 -7.34
C ALA A 68 -4.72 -1.27 -8.34
N HIS A 69 -3.98 -2.23 -8.89
CA HIS A 69 -3.16 -1.98 -10.08
C HIS A 69 -4.01 -1.78 -11.34
N GLU A 70 -5.25 -2.29 -11.34
CA GLU A 70 -6.22 -2.06 -12.40
C GLU A 70 -6.84 -0.66 -12.26
N PRO A 71 -6.86 0.16 -13.32
CA PRO A 71 -7.41 1.52 -13.26
C PRO A 71 -8.87 1.59 -12.78
N GLU A 72 -9.69 0.61 -13.16
CA GLU A 72 -11.10 0.54 -12.75
C GLU A 72 -11.24 0.39 -11.23
N ASN A 73 -10.44 -0.48 -10.61
CA ASN A 73 -10.46 -0.68 -9.17
C ASN A 73 -9.89 0.52 -8.41
N LEU A 74 -8.92 1.24 -9.00
CA LEU A 74 -8.41 2.47 -8.43
C LEU A 74 -9.46 3.59 -8.45
N GLU A 75 -10.26 3.69 -9.52
CA GLU A 75 -11.39 4.63 -9.57
C GLU A 75 -12.52 4.21 -8.63
N LYS A 76 -12.80 2.90 -8.51
CA LYS A 76 -13.73 2.36 -7.51
C LYS A 76 -13.30 2.75 -6.10
N LEU A 77 -12.01 2.67 -5.77
CA LEU A 77 -11.46 3.13 -4.49
C LEU A 77 -11.70 4.63 -4.28
N ARG A 78 -11.40 5.45 -5.29
CA ARG A 78 -11.60 6.91 -5.25
C ARG A 78 -13.07 7.26 -4.99
N SER A 79 -13.96 6.62 -5.74
CA SER A 79 -15.41 6.81 -5.64
C SER A 79 -15.95 6.38 -4.27
N TYR A 80 -15.52 5.21 -3.76
CA TYR A 80 -15.89 4.72 -2.43
C TYR A 80 -15.47 5.71 -1.31
N LEU A 81 -14.29 6.31 -1.45
CA LEU A 81 -13.72 7.21 -0.45
C LEU A 81 -14.12 8.68 -0.60
N LYS A 82 -14.87 9.06 -1.65
CA LYS A 82 -15.16 10.46 -2.01
C LYS A 82 -15.77 11.26 -0.85
N ASN A 83 -16.68 10.65 -0.10
CA ASN A 83 -17.41 11.30 1.00
C ASN A 83 -16.89 10.91 2.40
N VAL A 84 -15.78 10.18 2.48
CA VAL A 84 -15.20 9.77 3.77
C VAL A 84 -14.41 10.94 4.37
N PRO A 85 -14.63 11.27 5.66
CA PRO A 85 -13.84 12.28 6.36
C PRO A 85 -12.33 12.01 6.28
N LYS A 86 -11.52 13.05 6.06
CA LYS A 86 -10.06 12.89 5.84
C LYS A 86 -9.27 12.49 7.08
N ASP A 87 -9.88 12.62 8.25
CA ASP A 87 -9.37 12.15 9.54
C ASP A 87 -9.82 10.72 9.88
N LYS A 88 -10.66 10.07 9.07
CA LYS A 88 -10.99 8.66 9.24
C LYS A 88 -9.72 7.82 9.05
N GLU A 89 -9.51 6.82 9.92
CA GLU A 89 -8.42 5.86 9.75
C GLU A 89 -8.77 4.90 8.61
N ILE A 90 -7.91 4.84 7.59
CA ILE A 90 -8.09 3.96 6.43
C ILE A 90 -6.98 2.93 6.46
N VAL A 91 -7.32 1.64 6.58
CA VAL A 91 -6.36 0.54 6.59
C VAL A 91 -6.53 -0.25 5.30
N ILE A 92 -5.55 -0.16 4.40
CA ILE A 92 -5.52 -0.97 3.18
C ILE A 92 -4.66 -2.21 3.38
N TYR A 93 -4.98 -3.28 2.65
CA TYR A 93 -4.13 -4.46 2.56
C TYR A 93 -4.25 -5.15 1.20
N CYS A 94 -3.20 -5.89 0.82
CA CYS A 94 -3.25 -6.86 -0.26
C CYS A 94 -2.56 -8.14 0.23
N GLY A 95 -3.27 -9.25 0.16
CA GLY A 95 -2.87 -10.51 0.80
C GLY A 95 -2.11 -11.49 -0.08
N CYS A 96 -2.13 -11.32 -1.40
CA CYS A 96 -1.73 -12.36 -2.35
C CYS A 96 -0.21 -12.57 -2.48
N CYS A 97 0.60 -11.59 -2.06
CA CYS A 97 2.06 -11.65 -2.19
C CYS A 97 2.72 -10.73 -1.15
N PRO A 98 4.04 -10.91 -0.90
CA PRO A 98 4.81 -9.97 -0.12
C PRO A 98 4.66 -8.56 -0.66
N PHE A 99 4.26 -7.64 0.21
CA PHE A 99 3.92 -6.27 -0.14
C PHE A 99 5.08 -5.52 -0.84
N VAL A 100 6.34 -5.92 -0.64
CA VAL A 100 7.54 -5.37 -1.29
C VAL A 100 7.42 -5.38 -2.80
N LYS A 101 6.83 -6.44 -3.39
CA LYS A 101 6.65 -6.60 -4.84
C LYS A 101 5.19 -6.44 -5.29
N CYS A 102 4.30 -6.05 -4.39
CA CYS A 102 2.88 -5.98 -4.70
C CYS A 102 2.57 -4.80 -5.63
N PRO A 103 1.91 -5.05 -6.77
CA PRO A 103 1.53 -3.98 -7.70
C PRO A 103 0.33 -3.18 -7.21
N ASN A 104 -0.45 -3.69 -6.25
CA ASN A 104 -1.72 -3.08 -5.82
C ASN A 104 -1.57 -2.00 -4.75
N ILE A 105 -0.68 -2.21 -3.78
CA ILE A 105 -0.64 -1.35 -2.57
C ILE A 105 -0.11 0.06 -2.85
N ARG A 106 0.85 0.20 -3.77
CA ARG A 106 1.48 1.49 -4.08
C ARG A 106 0.51 2.46 -4.78
N PRO A 107 -0.21 2.07 -5.85
CA PRO A 107 -1.22 2.94 -6.43
C PRO A 107 -2.35 3.24 -5.43
N ALA A 108 -2.82 2.24 -4.67
CA ALA A 108 -3.86 2.46 -3.67
C ALA A 108 -3.43 3.44 -2.56
N PHE A 109 -2.26 3.23 -1.97
CA PHE A 109 -1.76 4.13 -0.91
C PHE A 109 -1.45 5.52 -1.45
N GLY A 110 -0.88 5.61 -2.66
CA GLY A 110 -0.67 6.87 -3.35
C GLY A 110 -1.97 7.66 -3.53
N LEU A 111 -3.05 6.99 -3.93
CA LEU A 111 -4.37 7.59 -4.03
C LEU A 111 -4.88 8.11 -2.68
N LEU A 112 -4.69 7.37 -1.58
CA LEU A 112 -5.09 7.85 -0.24
C LEU A 112 -4.39 9.16 0.12
N MET A 113 -3.09 9.26 -0.18
CA MET A 113 -2.29 10.45 0.06
C MET A 113 -2.71 11.62 -0.84
N GLU A 114 -2.94 11.36 -2.14
CA GLU A 114 -3.47 12.33 -3.10
C GLU A 114 -4.82 12.89 -2.66
N MET A 115 -5.70 12.02 -2.14
CA MET A 115 -7.01 12.40 -1.61
C MET A 115 -6.95 13.11 -0.26
N GLY A 116 -5.77 13.25 0.36
CA GLY A 116 -5.55 13.99 1.60
C GLY A 116 -5.94 13.27 2.89
N PHE A 117 -6.00 11.93 2.89
CA PHE A 117 -6.25 11.18 4.12
C PHE A 117 -5.08 11.31 5.10
N LYS A 118 -5.38 11.69 6.34
CA LYS A 118 -4.37 11.95 7.39
C LYS A 118 -3.96 10.68 8.14
N ASN A 119 -4.87 9.72 8.22
CA ASN A 119 -4.73 8.49 9.00
C ASN A 119 -4.72 7.25 8.08
N ALA A 120 -4.06 7.35 6.93
CA ALA A 120 -3.86 6.23 6.01
C ALA A 120 -2.79 5.27 6.56
N ARG A 121 -3.12 3.97 6.57
CA ARG A 121 -2.27 2.89 7.05
C ARG A 121 -2.26 1.70 6.09
N LEU A 122 -1.13 1.01 6.08
CA LEU A 122 -0.94 -0.24 5.34
C LEU A 122 -0.81 -1.37 6.36
N LEU A 123 -1.63 -2.40 6.23
CA LEU A 123 -1.48 -3.59 7.06
C LEU A 123 -0.15 -4.30 6.71
N ASN A 124 0.68 -4.55 7.73
CA ASN A 124 1.99 -5.14 7.54
C ASN A 124 1.88 -6.66 7.32
N LEU A 125 1.81 -7.06 6.05
CA LEU A 125 1.77 -8.47 5.60
C LEU A 125 3.06 -8.77 4.81
N PRO A 126 4.20 -9.02 5.49
CA PRO A 126 5.49 -9.19 4.83
C PRO A 126 5.59 -10.48 4.01
N LYS A 127 4.75 -11.48 4.27
CA LYS A 127 4.74 -12.78 3.57
C LYS A 127 3.48 -12.94 2.72
N SER A 128 2.31 -13.04 3.35
CA SER A 128 1.02 -13.26 2.69
C SER A 128 -0.12 -13.22 3.69
N ILE A 129 -1.36 -13.10 3.21
CA ILE A 129 -2.55 -13.24 4.07
C ILE A 129 -2.60 -14.61 4.75
N LYS A 130 -2.14 -15.67 4.08
CA LYS A 130 -2.08 -17.00 4.68
C LYS A 130 -1.19 -16.99 5.93
N ALA A 131 0.07 -16.61 5.77
CA ALA A 131 1.05 -16.70 6.87
C ALA A 131 0.84 -15.62 7.94
N ASP A 132 0.45 -14.41 7.55
CA ASP A 132 0.42 -13.26 8.44
C ASP A 132 -0.94 -13.04 9.10
N TRP A 133 -1.99 -13.73 8.64
CA TRP A 133 -3.38 -13.62 9.13
C TRP A 133 -4.05 -14.98 9.38
N LEU A 134 -4.21 -15.83 8.35
CA LEU A 134 -4.99 -17.07 8.44
C LEU A 134 -4.35 -18.11 9.37
N ASP A 135 -3.06 -18.37 9.22
CA ASP A 135 -2.30 -19.32 10.06
C ASP A 135 -2.21 -18.86 11.54
N LYS A 136 -2.69 -17.65 11.85
CA LYS A 136 -2.77 -17.08 13.21
C LYS A 136 -4.20 -17.08 13.76
N ASP A 137 -5.15 -17.68 13.05
CA ASP A 137 -6.58 -17.73 13.40
C ASP A 137 -7.20 -16.33 13.61
N TYR A 138 -6.71 -15.33 12.87
CA TYR A 138 -7.28 -13.98 12.93
C TYR A 138 -8.61 -13.90 12.18
N PRO A 139 -9.52 -12.98 12.58
CA PRO A 139 -10.89 -12.96 12.06
C PRO A 139 -10.97 -12.76 10.54
N THR A 140 -11.73 -13.62 9.86
CA THR A 140 -12.01 -13.51 8.42
C THR A 140 -13.46 -13.11 8.15
N ASN A 141 -13.72 -12.68 6.92
CA ASN A 141 -15.07 -12.73 6.37
C ASN A 141 -15.53 -14.20 6.34
N ASP A 142 -16.84 -14.38 6.51
CA ASP A 142 -17.49 -15.70 6.45
C ASP A 142 -17.72 -16.13 5.00
#